data_AF-A0A356IX82-F1
#
_entry.id   AF-A0A356IX82-F1
#
_cell.length_a   1.000
_cell.length_b   1.000
_cell.length_c   1.000
_cell.angle_alpha   90.00
_cell.angle_beta   90.00
_cell.angle_gamma   90.00
#
_symmetry.space_group_name_H-M   'P 1'
#
loop_
_entity.id
_entity.type
_entity.pdbx_description
1 polymer ?
#
loop_
_entity_poly.entity_id
_entity_poly.type
_entity_poly.pdbx_seq_one_letter_code
_entity_poly.pdbx_strand_id
1 'polypeptide(L)'
;MSKGRPRSSEVFFPKKSLGQNFLVSPHIQGKIIAASELAPEDVVLEIGPGKGVLTRPIAQRVRKVFAVEKDNYLAARLEQEFAGTNV
;
A
#
# COMPACT_ATOMS: atom_id res chain seq x y z
N MET A 1 -37.98 15.50 3.88
CA MET A 1 -36.58 15.69 4.31
C MET A 1 -36.09 14.40 4.95
N SER A 2 -35.41 13.54 4.18
CA SER A 2 -34.74 12.35 4.74
C SER A 2 -33.31 12.74 5.09
N LYS A 3 -32.97 12.77 6.39
CA LYS A 3 -31.59 12.97 6.83
C LYS A 3 -30.81 11.71 6.42
N GLY A 4 -29.94 11.86 5.42
CA GLY A 4 -29.05 10.79 4.96
C GLY A 4 -28.25 10.23 6.14
N ARG A 5 -28.34 8.92 6.36
CA ARG A 5 -27.56 8.23 7.38
C ARG A 5 -26.06 8.47 7.12
N PRO A 6 -25.23 8.70 8.14
CA PRO A 6 -23.78 8.69 7.94
C PRO A 6 -23.37 7.32 7.38
N ARG A 7 -22.67 7.31 6.24
CA ARG A 7 -22.07 6.08 5.71
C ARG A 7 -21.08 5.58 6.75
N SER A 8 -21.35 4.39 7.29
CA SER A 8 -20.49 3.69 8.24
C SER A 8 -19.05 3.65 7.71
N SER A 9 -18.08 3.93 8.57
CA SER A 9 -16.71 3.46 8.40
C SER A 9 -16.75 1.94 8.27
N GLU A 10 -16.79 1.42 7.04
CA GLU A 10 -16.76 -0.01 6.79
C GLU A 10 -15.44 -0.56 7.35
N VAL A 11 -15.57 -1.43 8.35
CA VAL A 11 -14.44 -2.15 8.91
C VAL A 11 -13.85 -3.02 7.81
N PHE A 12 -12.60 -2.75 7.42
CA PHE A 12 -11.90 -3.54 6.42
C PHE A 12 -11.53 -4.92 6.99
N PHE A 13 -11.96 -5.99 6.31
CA PHE A 13 -11.59 -7.36 6.64
C PHE A 13 -10.73 -7.97 5.53
N PRO A 14 -9.59 -8.62 5.88
CA PRO A 14 -8.78 -9.35 4.91
C PRO A 14 -9.59 -10.45 4.20
N LYS A 15 -9.52 -10.49 2.88
CA LYS A 15 -10.14 -11.51 2.04
C LYS A 15 -9.21 -12.71 1.91
N LYS A 16 -9.58 -13.83 2.53
CA LYS A 16 -8.85 -15.11 2.41
C LYS A 16 -8.71 -15.57 0.95
N SER A 17 -9.73 -15.33 0.13
CA SER A 17 -9.72 -15.67 -1.31
C SER A 17 -8.67 -14.91 -2.12
N LEU A 18 -8.17 -13.78 -1.61
CA LEU A 18 -7.09 -13.00 -2.22
C LEU A 18 -5.73 -13.28 -1.54
N GLY A 19 -5.65 -14.21 -0.60
CA GLY A 19 -4.40 -14.53 0.11
C GLY A 19 -3.87 -13.39 0.99
N GLN A 20 -4.71 -12.42 1.37
CA GLN A 20 -4.28 -11.22 2.08
C GLN A 20 -3.72 -11.53 3.48
N ASN A 21 -2.41 -11.39 3.63
CA ASN A 21 -1.68 -11.41 4.90
C ASN A 21 -0.86 -10.13 4.97
N PHE A 22 -1.06 -9.32 6.02
CA PHE A 22 -0.43 -8.01 6.11
C PHE A 22 0.78 -8.03 7.02
N LEU A 23 1.89 -7.48 6.54
CA LEU A 23 3.05 -7.19 7.37
C LEU A 23 2.69 -6.14 8.43
N VAL A 24 2.89 -6.47 9.71
CA VAL A 24 2.61 -5.57 10.84
C VAL A 24 3.86 -5.21 11.65
N SER A 25 4.96 -5.93 11.45
CA SER A 25 6.20 -5.74 12.22
C SER A 25 7.10 -4.67 11.57
N PRO A 26 7.36 -3.54 12.23
CA PRO A 26 8.30 -2.52 11.73
C PRO A 26 9.74 -3.04 11.64
N HIS A 27 10.12 -3.98 12.52
CA HIS A 27 11.45 -4.60 12.49
C HIS A 27 11.66 -5.42 11.21
N ILE A 28 10.67 -6.24 10.85
CA ILE A 28 10.74 -7.02 9.61
C ILE A 28 10.65 -6.11 8.38
N GLN A 29 9.83 -5.07 8.43
CA GLN A 29 9.79 -4.03 7.38
C GLN A 29 11.19 -3.43 7.15
N GLY A 30 11.87 -3.01 8.21
CA GLY A 30 13.22 -2.45 8.11
C GLY A 30 14.22 -3.43 7.50
N LYS A 31 14.17 -4.71 7.89
CA LYS A 31 15.02 -5.76 7.30
C LYS A 31 14.77 -5.96 5.81
N ILE A 32 13.50 -5.97 5.38
CA ILE A 32 13.15 -6.11 3.96
C ILE A 32 13.71 -4.93 3.17
N ILE A 33 13.51 -3.70 3.66
CA ILE A 33 13.99 -2.49 2.98
C ILE A 33 15.52 -2.48 2.88
N ALA A 34 16.22 -2.86 3.95
CA ALA A 34 17.68 -2.94 3.94
C ALA A 34 18.20 -3.99 2.95
N ALA A 35 17.54 -5.14 2.86
CA ALA A 35 17.91 -6.22 1.94
C ALA A 35 17.54 -5.94 0.47
N SER A 36 16.72 -4.92 0.21
CA SER A 36 16.27 -4.57 -1.14
C SER A 36 17.25 -3.70 -1.91
N GLU A 37 18.32 -3.20 -1.26
CA GLU A 37 19.43 -2.45 -1.87
C GLU A 37 18.99 -1.30 -2.80
N LEU A 38 17.89 -0.65 -2.45
CA LEU A 38 17.25 0.39 -3.26
C LEU A 38 18.15 1.61 -3.46
N ALA A 39 18.22 2.09 -4.69
CA ALA A 39 18.92 3.29 -5.10
C ALA A 39 17.96 4.41 -5.56
N PRO A 40 18.36 5.70 -5.45
CA PRO A 40 17.52 6.84 -5.83
C PRO A 40 16.97 6.82 -7.26
N GLU A 41 17.67 6.19 -8.20
CA GLU A 41 17.28 6.16 -9.62
C GLU A 41 16.39 4.95 -9.97
N ASP A 42 16.14 4.06 -9.02
CA ASP A 42 15.41 2.83 -9.27
C ASP A 42 13.94 3.10 -9.63
N VAL A 43 13.41 2.21 -10.48
CA VAL A 43 11.99 2.10 -10.78
C VAL A 43 11.51 0.75 -10.26
N VAL A 44 10.65 0.77 -9.25
CA VAL A 44 10.22 -0.42 -8.52
C VAL A 44 8.81 -0.82 -8.92
N LEU A 45 8.57 -2.11 -9.17
CA LEU A 45 7.24 -2.70 -9.25
C LEU A 45 6.92 -3.41 -7.94
N GLU A 46 5.89 -2.97 -7.22
CA GLU A 46 5.37 -3.64 -6.04
C GLU A 46 4.06 -4.36 -6.38
N ILE A 47 4.06 -5.69 -6.25
CA ILE A 47 2.87 -6.52 -6.44
C ILE A 47 2.23 -6.78 -5.08
N GLY A 48 0.93 -6.50 -4.96
CA GLY A 48 0.20 -6.66 -3.69
C GLY A 48 0.66 -5.70 -2.60
N PRO A 49 0.68 -4.38 -2.85
CA PRO A 49 1.07 -3.37 -1.86
C PRO A 49 0.18 -3.42 -0.61
N GLY A 50 -1.07 -3.91 -0.74
CA GLY A 50 -1.99 -4.13 0.36
C GLY A 50 -2.27 -2.84 1.13
N LYS A 51 -1.72 -2.73 2.34
CA LYS A 51 -1.87 -1.53 3.18
C LYS A 51 -0.80 -0.45 2.93
N GLY A 52 0.07 -0.66 1.96
CA GLY A 52 1.17 0.25 1.61
C GLY A 52 2.35 0.21 2.59
N VAL A 53 2.48 -0.88 3.35
CA VAL A 53 3.48 -0.98 4.43
C VAL A 53 4.89 -0.92 3.86
N LEU A 54 5.15 -1.58 2.73
CA LEU A 54 6.45 -1.48 2.04
C LEU A 54 6.47 -0.32 1.05
N THR A 55 5.34 -0.03 0.39
CA THR A 55 5.22 1.10 -0.55
C THR A 55 5.76 2.42 0.01
N ARG A 56 5.39 2.81 1.24
CA ARG A 56 5.83 4.09 1.84
C ARG A 56 7.36 4.20 1.94
N PRO A 57 8.08 3.28 2.61
CA PRO A 57 9.54 3.37 2.70
C PRO A 57 10.25 3.14 1.36
N ILE A 58 9.69 2.35 0.42
CA ILE A 58 10.25 2.21 -0.93
C ILE A 58 10.18 3.56 -1.66
N ALA A 59 9.01 4.18 -1.70
CA ALA A 59 8.76 5.45 -2.39
C ALA A 59 9.70 6.58 -1.92
N GLN A 60 10.08 6.59 -0.65
CA GLN A 60 11.03 7.56 -0.09
C GLN A 60 12.48 7.39 -0.59
N ARG A 61 12.81 6.27 -1.24
CA ARG A 61 14.18 5.87 -1.59
C ARG A 61 14.45 5.78 -3.08
N VAL A 62 13.42 5.75 -3.91
CA VAL A 62 13.53 5.44 -5.34
C VAL A 62 12.88 6.50 -6.21
N ARG A 63 13.15 6.47 -7.51
CA ARG A 63 12.64 7.46 -8.46
C ARG A 63 11.15 7.30 -8.71
N LYS A 64 10.69 6.05 -8.88
CA LYS A 64 9.29 5.73 -9.20
C LYS A 64 8.91 4.38 -8.61
N VAL A 65 7.69 4.28 -8.10
CA VAL A 65 7.07 2.99 -7.75
C VAL A 65 5.86 2.79 -8.66
N PHE A 66 5.65 1.57 -9.13
CA PHE A 66 4.41 1.10 -9.71
C PHE A 66 3.80 0.10 -8.74
N ALA A 67 2.66 0.44 -8.12
CA ALA A 67 2.00 -0.42 -7.16
C ALA A 67 0.77 -1.10 -7.81
N VAL A 68 0.76 -2.44 -7.87
CA VAL A 68 -0.32 -3.22 -8.50
C VAL A 68 -1.11 -3.98 -7.44
N GLU A 69 -2.36 -3.58 -7.22
CA GLU A 69 -3.26 -4.17 -6.24
C GLU A 69 -4.51 -4.75 -6.90
N LYS A 70 -4.87 -5.98 -6.55
CA LYS A 70 -6.03 -6.68 -7.10
C LYS A 70 -7.32 -6.35 -6.34
N ASP A 71 -7.23 -5.98 -5.06
CA ASP A 71 -8.37 -5.55 -4.27
C ASP A 71 -8.70 -4.08 -4.55
N ASN A 72 -9.78 -3.85 -5.31
CA ASN A 72 -10.24 -2.50 -5.68
C ASN A 72 -10.40 -1.53 -4.49
N TYR A 73 -10.76 -2.04 -3.30
CA TYR A 73 -10.87 -1.19 -2.12
C TYR A 73 -9.50 -0.68 -1.67
N LEU A 74 -8.50 -1.57 -1.61
CA LEU A 74 -7.14 -1.21 -1.24
C LEU A 74 -6.47 -0.37 -2.31
N ALA A 75 -6.70 -0.68 -3.59
CA ALA A 75 -6.22 0.12 -4.73
C ALA A 75 -6.70 1.58 -4.62
N ALA A 76 -8.02 1.80 -4.49
CA ALA A 76 -8.58 3.15 -4.35
C ALA A 76 -8.04 3.88 -3.11
N ARG A 77 -7.84 3.16 -1.99
CA ARG A 77 -7.25 3.75 -0.78
C ARG A 77 -5.79 4.16 -1.00
N LEU A 78 -5.00 3.36 -1.71
CA LEU A 78 -3.60 3.66 -2.03
C LEU A 78 -3.50 4.82 -3.02
N GLU A 79 -4.36 4.87 -4.04
CA GLU A 79 -4.43 5.99 -4.99
C GLU A 79 -4.68 7.32 -4.27
N GLN A 80 -5.61 7.34 -3.30
CA GLN A 80 -5.88 8.52 -2.48
C GLN A 80 -4.69 8.88 -1.58
N GLU A 81 -4.09 7.88 -0.93
CA GLU A 81 -2.99 8.08 0.01
C GLU A 81 -1.72 8.62 -0.67
N PHE A 82 -1.42 8.12 -1.87
CA PHE A 82 -0.19 8.44 -2.60
C PHE A 82 -0.40 9.45 -3.73
N ALA A 83 -1.57 10.10 -3.79
CA ALA A 83 -1.86 11.13 -4.78
C ALA A 83 -0.78 12.24 -4.77
N GLY A 84 -0.19 12.52 -5.93
CA GLY A 84 0.85 13.54 -6.08
C GLY A 84 2.25 13.11 -5.62
N THR A 85 2.45 11.82 -5.31
CA THR A 85 3.78 11.26 -5.00
C THR A 85 4.40 10.57 -6.21
N ASN A 86 5.55 9.91 -6.01
CA ASN A 86 6.22 9.09 -7.03
C ASN A 86 5.69 7.65 -7.11
N VAL A 87 4.59 7.32 -6.42
CA VAL A 87 3.88 6.03 -6.55
C VAL A 87 2.80 6.13 -7.61
#